data_AF-A0A836LDL8-F1
#
_entry.id   AF-A0A836LDL8-F1
#
_cell.length_a   1.000
_cell.length_b   1.000
_cell.length_c   1.000
_cell.angle_alpha   90.00
_cell.angle_beta   90.00
_cell.angle_gamma   90.00
#
_symmetry.space_group_name_H-M   'P 1'
#
loop_
_entity.id
_entity.type
_entity.pdbx_description
1 polymer ?
#
loop_
_entity_poly.entity_id
_entity_poly.type
_entity_poly.pdbx_seq_one_letter_code
_entity_poly.pdbx_strand_id
1 'polypeptide(L)'
;MSDEVDFWSATISAYEPLQLPAPQLTPKLLKKPPFRFIHDIVCNIDARFAAYDHMIPVDLRDSAQVNTKEKKIEYLTTLIQYINKLMKVELDVNPKKIVSGHEPEKTNIFLQYLAAGVGYAQQDKAAQAASPSKAKSDYSTSSSPSGTAITSSTRDTQANHTLPSPTSPAQKKLTLSDPAVYLSSRIAAFDAATRFDVKLSGYSMDLKPRDDVDVRAEGESIVRMWKELANPQVETQPSKMQSEALETAIDRQLETIKMVRALLDENDGIIEKLEALVS
;
A
#
# COMPACT_ATOMS: atom_id res chain seq x y z
N MET A 1 36.40 -20.49 -19.00
CA MET A 1 35.27 -19.60 -19.33
C MET A 1 35.33 -18.48 -18.30
N SER A 2 35.17 -17.22 -18.69
CA SER A 2 35.21 -16.13 -17.70
C SER A 2 33.97 -16.21 -16.82
N ASP A 3 34.15 -16.27 -15.51
CA ASP A 3 33.06 -16.19 -14.53
C ASP A 3 32.52 -14.75 -14.50
N GLU A 4 31.72 -14.41 -15.51
CA GLU A 4 31.03 -13.13 -15.59
C GLU A 4 29.91 -13.13 -14.54
N VAL A 5 30.13 -12.39 -13.45
CA VAL A 5 29.16 -12.27 -12.35
C VAL A 5 27.83 -11.74 -12.89
N ASP A 6 26.78 -12.55 -12.77
CA ASP A 6 25.43 -12.15 -13.20
C ASP A 6 24.80 -11.21 -12.17
N PHE A 7 24.82 -9.92 -12.49
CA PHE A 7 24.16 -8.86 -11.72
C PHE A 7 22.93 -8.28 -12.41
N TRP A 8 22.52 -8.81 -13.58
CA TRP A 8 21.43 -8.25 -14.39
C TRP A 8 20.17 -9.11 -14.36
N SER A 9 20.26 -10.44 -14.17
CA SER A 9 19.07 -11.31 -14.19
C SER A 9 18.09 -11.01 -13.05
N ALA A 10 18.58 -10.64 -11.87
CA ALA A 10 17.75 -10.15 -10.76
C ALA A 10 16.96 -8.88 -11.14
N THR A 11 17.60 -7.96 -11.88
CA THR A 11 16.92 -6.76 -12.41
C THR A 11 15.83 -7.15 -13.42
N ILE A 12 16.10 -8.07 -14.35
CA ILE A 12 15.10 -8.50 -15.34
C ILE A 12 13.86 -9.08 -14.63
N SER A 13 14.06 -9.97 -13.65
CA SER A 13 12.96 -10.58 -12.88
C SER A 13 12.16 -9.56 -12.07
N ALA A 14 12.80 -8.53 -11.49
CA ALA A 14 12.12 -7.47 -10.76
C ALA A 14 11.17 -6.62 -11.64
N TYR A 15 11.46 -6.50 -12.94
CA TYR A 15 10.64 -5.75 -13.90
C TYR A 15 9.59 -6.59 -14.65
N GLU A 16 9.69 -7.91 -14.62
CA GLU A 16 8.71 -8.84 -15.21
C GLU A 16 7.26 -8.59 -14.74
N PRO A 17 6.94 -8.46 -13.43
CA PRO A 17 5.56 -8.15 -12.99
C PRO A 17 5.10 -6.75 -13.41
N LEU A 18 6.02 -5.81 -13.63
CA LEU A 18 5.69 -4.45 -14.06
C LEU A 18 5.29 -4.36 -15.54
N GLN A 19 5.47 -5.44 -16.34
CA GLN A 19 5.04 -5.60 -17.75
C GLN A 19 5.11 -4.29 -18.56
N LEU A 20 6.27 -3.63 -18.55
CA LEU A 20 6.46 -2.37 -19.26
C LEU A 20 6.49 -2.63 -20.79
N PRO A 21 5.79 -1.84 -21.62
CA PRO A 21 5.76 -2.04 -23.07
C PRO A 21 7.11 -1.74 -23.73
N ALA A 22 7.89 -0.83 -23.13
CA ALA A 22 9.26 -0.48 -23.48
C ALA A 22 9.97 0.14 -22.25
N PRO A 23 11.32 0.26 -22.26
CA PRO A 23 12.26 -0.45 -23.13
C PRO A 23 12.44 -1.91 -22.69
N GLN A 24 12.84 -2.81 -23.60
CA GLN A 24 13.13 -4.21 -23.22
C GLN A 24 14.41 -4.31 -22.38
N LEU A 25 14.30 -4.88 -21.18
CA LEU A 25 15.41 -5.10 -20.27
C LEU A 25 16.26 -6.29 -20.75
N THR A 26 17.24 -6.01 -21.61
CA THR A 26 18.18 -7.02 -22.12
C THR A 26 19.51 -6.97 -21.36
N PRO A 27 20.22 -8.11 -21.17
CA PRO A 27 21.55 -8.13 -20.54
C PRO A 27 22.55 -7.16 -21.17
N LYS A 28 22.48 -6.93 -22.48
CA LYS A 28 23.35 -5.99 -23.20
C LYS A 28 23.18 -4.54 -22.71
N LEU A 29 21.95 -4.12 -22.39
CA LEU A 29 21.67 -2.79 -21.85
C LEU A 29 22.02 -2.74 -20.35
N LEU A 30 21.71 -3.78 -19.58
CA LEU A 30 21.95 -3.82 -18.14
C LEU A 30 23.44 -3.91 -17.76
N LYS A 31 24.30 -4.48 -18.62
CA LYS A 31 25.77 -4.45 -18.44
C LYS A 31 26.39 -3.06 -18.56
N LYS A 32 25.75 -2.13 -19.27
CA LYS A 32 26.20 -0.72 -19.37
C LYS A 32 25.01 0.19 -19.66
N PRO A 33 24.16 0.47 -18.67
CA PRO A 33 22.88 1.15 -18.89
C PRO A 33 23.10 2.60 -19.34
N PRO A 34 22.72 3.00 -20.57
CA PRO A 34 22.82 4.38 -20.99
C PRO A 34 21.76 5.22 -20.28
N PHE A 35 22.05 6.50 -20.00
CA PHE A 35 21.11 7.40 -19.31
C PHE A 35 19.70 7.40 -19.93
N ARG A 36 19.61 7.38 -21.27
CA ARG A 36 18.34 7.34 -22.00
C ARG A 36 17.49 6.12 -21.63
N PHE A 37 18.10 4.94 -21.50
CA PHE A 37 17.41 3.71 -21.09
C PHE A 37 16.85 3.80 -19.66
N ILE A 38 17.62 4.38 -18.72
CA ILE A 38 17.14 4.60 -17.34
C ILE A 38 15.95 5.58 -17.33
N HIS A 39 16.07 6.68 -18.07
CA HIS A 39 14.99 7.67 -18.21
C HIS A 39 13.75 7.08 -18.90
N ASP A 40 13.92 6.23 -19.92
CA ASP A 40 12.83 5.55 -20.62
C ASP A 40 12.09 4.57 -19.70
N ILE A 41 12.81 3.84 -18.85
CA ILE A 41 12.21 3.00 -17.81
C ILE A 41 11.31 3.83 -16.89
N VAL A 42 11.84 4.93 -16.33
CA VAL A 42 11.08 5.78 -15.40
C VAL A 42 9.84 6.37 -16.08
N CYS A 43 9.98 6.90 -17.30
CA CYS A 43 8.84 7.41 -18.06
C CYS A 43 7.76 6.34 -18.34
N ASN A 44 8.15 5.08 -18.60
CA ASN A 44 7.18 4.01 -18.83
C ASN A 44 6.52 3.55 -17.51
N ILE A 45 7.23 3.57 -16.39
CA ILE A 45 6.62 3.38 -15.06
C ILE A 45 5.61 4.51 -14.80
N ASP A 46 5.98 5.77 -15.03
CA ASP A 46 5.09 6.91 -14.81
C ASP A 46 3.87 6.89 -15.74
N ALA A 47 4.04 6.52 -17.01
CA ALA A 47 2.93 6.38 -17.95
C ALA A 47 1.93 5.26 -17.56
N ARG A 48 2.40 4.18 -16.92
CA ARG A 48 1.55 3.03 -16.55
C ARG A 48 1.00 3.10 -15.12
N PHE A 49 1.78 3.63 -14.17
CA PHE A 49 1.53 3.57 -12.74
C PHE A 49 1.46 4.96 -12.07
N ALA A 50 1.84 6.03 -12.77
CA ALA A 50 1.86 7.42 -12.29
C ALA A 50 2.60 7.63 -10.95
N ALA A 51 3.68 6.87 -10.73
CA ALA A 51 4.34 6.70 -9.43
C ALA A 51 5.28 7.87 -9.05
N TYR A 52 6.24 8.22 -9.91
CA TYR A 52 7.32 9.17 -9.64
C TYR A 52 7.08 10.57 -10.17
N ASP A 53 6.09 10.76 -11.05
CA ASP A 53 5.76 12.04 -11.68
C ASP A 53 5.80 13.23 -10.70
N HIS A 54 5.18 13.06 -9.52
CA HIS A 54 5.08 14.09 -8.48
C HIS A 54 6.42 14.54 -7.86
N MET A 55 7.49 13.75 -8.00
CA MET A 55 8.84 14.03 -7.49
C MET A 55 9.80 14.55 -8.56
N ILE A 56 9.54 14.26 -9.85
CA ILE A 56 10.39 14.69 -10.95
C ILE A 56 9.94 16.09 -11.42
N PRO A 57 10.80 17.12 -11.32
CA PRO A 57 10.50 18.47 -11.81
C PRO A 57 10.11 18.44 -13.29
N VAL A 58 9.10 19.23 -13.67
CA VAL A 58 8.55 19.24 -15.04
C VAL A 58 9.63 19.46 -16.10
N ASP A 59 10.61 20.33 -15.82
CA ASP A 59 11.77 20.64 -16.68
C ASP A 59 12.73 19.46 -16.93
N LEU A 60 12.63 18.42 -16.10
CA LEU A 60 13.44 17.19 -16.14
C LEU A 60 12.62 15.95 -16.56
N ARG A 61 11.32 16.09 -16.85
CA ARG A 61 10.48 14.98 -17.36
C ARG A 61 10.69 14.71 -18.86
N ASP A 62 11.07 15.74 -19.62
CA ASP A 62 11.37 15.58 -21.05
C ASP A 62 12.86 15.27 -21.26
N SER A 63 13.09 14.07 -21.78
CA SER A 63 14.38 13.59 -22.28
C SER A 63 15.14 14.53 -23.22
N ALA A 64 14.46 15.37 -24.01
CA ALA A 64 15.11 16.35 -24.89
C ALA A 64 15.71 17.53 -24.10
N GLN A 65 15.11 17.88 -22.96
CA GLN A 65 15.59 18.91 -22.04
C GLN A 65 16.76 18.42 -21.18
N VAL A 66 16.85 17.12 -20.90
CA VAL A 66 17.90 16.49 -20.07
C VAL A 66 19.11 16.06 -20.93
N ASN A 67 19.62 16.99 -21.75
CA ASN A 67 20.75 16.74 -22.63
C ASN A 67 22.12 17.00 -21.94
N THR A 68 22.23 18.05 -21.12
CA THR A 68 23.45 18.43 -20.37
C THR A 68 23.82 17.42 -19.29
N LYS A 69 25.11 17.31 -18.97
CA LYS A 69 25.64 16.39 -17.95
C LYS A 69 25.11 16.71 -16.56
N GLU A 70 24.95 18.00 -16.26
CA GLU A 70 24.52 18.54 -14.98
C GLU A 70 23.06 18.16 -14.70
N LYS A 71 22.17 18.36 -15.68
CA LYS A 71 20.75 17.93 -15.60
C LYS A 71 20.60 16.41 -15.43
N LYS A 72 21.45 15.61 -16.08
CA LYS A 72 21.46 14.14 -15.91
C LYS A 72 21.85 13.72 -14.49
N ILE A 73 22.82 14.43 -13.90
CA ILE A 73 23.24 14.23 -12.51
C ILE A 73 22.11 14.66 -11.56
N GLU A 74 21.48 15.81 -11.80
CA GLU A 74 20.35 16.32 -11.01
C GLU A 74 19.17 15.35 -11.01
N TYR A 75 18.71 14.91 -12.19
CA TYR A 75 17.64 13.92 -12.36
C TYR A 75 17.89 12.64 -11.55
N LEU A 76 19.07 12.04 -11.69
CA LEU A 76 19.44 10.83 -10.96
C LEU A 76 19.60 11.08 -9.46
N THR A 77 20.07 12.26 -9.05
CA THR A 77 20.22 12.63 -7.63
C THR A 77 18.84 12.70 -6.96
N THR A 78 17.89 13.40 -7.57
CA THR A 78 16.51 13.51 -7.09
C THR A 78 15.84 12.14 -6.99
N LEU A 79 16.00 11.28 -8.01
CA LEU A 79 15.39 9.96 -8.04
C LEU A 79 16.02 9.01 -6.99
N ILE A 80 17.34 9.01 -6.82
CA ILE A 80 18.02 8.21 -5.79
C ILE A 80 17.62 8.69 -4.38
N GLN A 81 17.58 10.01 -4.13
CA GLN A 81 17.13 10.55 -2.84
C GLN A 81 15.68 10.15 -2.53
N TYR A 82 14.80 10.16 -3.53
CA TYR A 82 13.42 9.72 -3.36
C TYR A 82 13.32 8.23 -3.00
N ILE A 83 14.00 7.35 -3.76
CA ILE A 83 14.02 5.91 -3.48
C ILE A 83 14.62 5.60 -2.11
N ASN A 84 15.70 6.29 -1.71
CA ASN A 84 16.28 6.14 -0.37
C ASN A 84 15.29 6.53 0.74
N LYS A 85 14.56 7.64 0.58
CA LYS A 85 13.50 8.08 1.51
C LYS A 85 12.34 7.08 1.57
N LEU A 86 11.90 6.59 0.41
CA LEU A 86 10.75 5.72 0.25
C LEU A 86 10.99 4.33 0.86
N MET A 87 12.13 3.71 0.53
CA MET A 87 12.51 2.39 1.00
C MET A 87 13.19 2.40 2.38
N LYS A 88 13.56 3.58 2.90
CA LYS A 88 14.34 3.78 4.13
C LYS A 88 15.68 3.04 4.13
N VAL A 89 16.31 2.94 2.96
CA VAL A 89 17.61 2.30 2.70
C VAL A 89 18.55 3.33 2.08
N GLU A 90 19.81 3.37 2.51
CA GLU A 90 20.83 4.19 1.88
C GLU A 90 21.53 3.40 0.76
N LEU A 91 21.24 3.75 -0.51
CA LEU A 91 21.88 3.13 -1.66
C LEU A 91 23.26 3.74 -1.93
N ASP A 92 24.33 2.91 -1.89
CA ASP A 92 25.69 3.26 -2.30
C ASP A 92 25.80 3.38 -3.83
N VAL A 93 25.21 4.45 -4.38
CA VAL A 93 25.06 4.68 -5.82
C VAL A 93 25.36 6.14 -6.13
N ASN A 94 26.35 6.39 -6.99
CA ASN A 94 26.78 7.75 -7.33
C ASN A 94 26.25 8.18 -8.71
N PRO A 95 25.42 9.23 -8.81
CA PRO A 95 24.92 9.77 -10.09
C PRO A 95 26.02 10.03 -11.14
N LYS A 96 27.21 10.48 -10.71
CA LYS A 96 28.34 10.79 -11.61
C LYS A 96 28.95 9.51 -12.22
N LYS A 97 28.88 8.38 -11.50
CA LYS A 97 29.34 7.07 -11.99
C LYS A 97 28.35 6.49 -13.00
N ILE A 98 27.05 6.55 -12.72
CA ILE A 98 25.98 6.17 -13.67
C ILE A 98 26.12 6.95 -14.98
N VAL A 99 26.20 8.28 -14.94
CA VAL A 99 26.28 9.12 -16.17
C VAL A 99 27.55 8.86 -16.98
N SER A 100 28.63 8.38 -16.35
CA SER A 100 29.86 7.98 -17.04
C SER A 100 29.90 6.50 -17.43
N GLY A 101 28.86 5.71 -17.11
CA GLY A 101 28.77 4.29 -17.43
C GLY A 101 29.74 3.41 -16.64
N HIS A 102 30.02 3.78 -15.39
CA HIS A 102 30.80 3.01 -14.41
C HIS A 102 29.86 2.43 -13.33
N GLU A 103 30.31 1.36 -12.66
CA GLU A 103 29.57 0.69 -11.58
C GLU A 103 28.15 0.22 -12.02
N PRO A 104 28.05 -0.55 -13.13
CA PRO A 104 26.77 -1.08 -13.60
C PRO A 104 26.10 -2.02 -12.57
N GLU A 105 26.87 -2.68 -11.70
CA GLU A 105 26.38 -3.57 -10.64
C GLU A 105 25.53 -2.77 -9.64
N LYS A 106 26.08 -1.66 -9.13
CA LYS A 106 25.39 -0.70 -8.25
C LYS A 106 24.19 -0.06 -8.95
N THR A 107 24.31 0.21 -10.24
CA THR A 107 23.21 0.76 -11.05
C THR A 107 22.07 -0.26 -11.19
N ASN A 108 22.36 -1.56 -11.31
CA ASN A 108 21.35 -2.62 -11.35
C ASN A 108 20.64 -2.78 -10.00
N ILE A 109 21.37 -2.69 -8.87
CA ILE A 109 20.76 -2.65 -7.53
C ILE A 109 19.78 -1.48 -7.42
N PHE A 110 20.17 -0.26 -7.84
CA PHE A 110 19.26 0.89 -7.90
C PHE A 110 18.01 0.63 -8.75
N LEU A 111 18.15 0.01 -9.92
CA LEU A 111 17.00 -0.36 -10.77
C LEU A 111 16.08 -1.40 -10.10
N GLN A 112 16.62 -2.34 -9.34
CA GLN A 112 15.81 -3.30 -8.57
C GLN A 112 14.98 -2.60 -7.48
N TYR A 113 15.58 -1.67 -6.73
CA TYR A 113 14.86 -0.83 -5.77
C TYR A 113 13.86 0.12 -6.42
N LEU A 114 14.14 0.62 -7.63
CA LEU A 114 13.20 1.39 -8.43
C LEU A 114 11.97 0.53 -8.78
N ALA A 115 12.15 -0.71 -9.28
CA ALA A 115 11.03 -1.60 -9.56
C ALA A 115 10.20 -1.97 -8.32
N ALA A 116 10.86 -2.30 -7.20
CA ALA A 116 10.18 -2.60 -5.95
C ALA A 116 9.45 -1.38 -5.34
N GLY A 117 9.98 -0.17 -5.58
CA GLY A 117 9.45 1.07 -5.05
C GLY A 117 8.13 1.55 -5.69
N VAL A 118 7.69 0.98 -6.82
CA VAL A 118 6.51 1.47 -7.58
C VAL A 118 5.24 1.50 -6.71
N GLY A 119 4.93 0.40 -6.01
CA GLY A 119 3.74 0.31 -5.16
C GLY A 119 3.80 1.28 -3.97
N TYR A 120 4.96 1.41 -3.33
CA TYR A 120 5.16 2.36 -2.23
C TYR A 120 5.04 3.82 -2.70
N ALA A 121 5.53 4.14 -3.90
CA ALA A 121 5.45 5.49 -4.47
C ALA A 121 4.00 5.90 -4.80
N GLN A 122 3.17 4.95 -5.24
CA GLN A 122 1.73 5.18 -5.42
C GLN A 122 1.03 5.48 -4.08
N GLN A 123 1.38 4.77 -3.00
CA GLN A 123 0.86 5.03 -1.66
C GLN A 123 1.31 6.38 -1.10
N ASP A 124 2.59 6.72 -1.23
CA ASP A 124 3.15 8.02 -0.80
C ASP A 124 2.48 9.19 -1.56
N LYS A 125 2.28 9.05 -2.87
CA LYS A 125 1.55 10.04 -3.69
C LYS A 125 0.09 10.19 -3.22
N ALA A 126 -0.61 9.09 -2.91
CA ALA A 126 -1.98 9.14 -2.40
C ALA A 126 -2.05 9.81 -1.01
N ALA A 127 -1.10 9.51 -0.12
CA ALA A 127 -1.00 10.12 1.21
C ALA A 127 -0.70 11.64 1.13
N GLN A 128 0.16 12.05 0.19
CA GLN A 128 0.45 13.47 -0.07
C GLN A 128 -0.77 14.20 -0.67
N ALA A 129 -1.56 13.55 -1.54
CA ALA A 129 -2.79 14.12 -2.09
C ALA A 129 -3.92 14.25 -1.05
N ALA A 130 -4.01 13.29 -0.10
CA ALA A 130 -4.98 13.31 0.99
C ALA A 130 -4.64 14.32 2.11
N SER A 131 -3.42 14.88 2.10
CA SER A 131 -2.93 15.83 3.11
C SER A 131 -2.91 17.27 2.55
N PRO A 132 -3.98 18.08 2.77
CA PRO A 132 -3.95 19.45 2.30
C PRO A 132 -2.90 20.27 3.07
N SER A 133 -1.98 20.87 2.31
CA SER A 133 -0.94 21.82 2.76
C SER A 133 0.36 21.23 3.32
N LYS A 134 1.42 21.25 2.49
CA LYS A 134 2.65 21.99 2.80
C LYS A 134 3.55 22.17 1.58
N ALA A 135 3.50 23.35 0.97
CA ALA A 135 4.52 23.81 0.03
C ALA A 135 5.57 24.67 0.79
N LYS A 136 6.85 24.31 0.62
CA LYS A 136 8.11 25.11 0.73
C LYS A 136 8.21 26.15 1.87
N SER A 137 9.01 25.85 2.91
CA SER A 137 10.38 26.38 3.16
C SER A 137 10.35 27.72 3.96
N ASP A 138 11.27 28.09 4.87
CA ASP A 138 12.67 27.73 5.12
C ASP A 138 13.07 27.81 6.62
N TYR A 139 14.21 27.18 6.97
CA TYR A 139 15.23 27.53 7.99
C TYR A 139 14.88 27.95 9.46
N SER A 140 15.68 27.43 10.40
CA SER A 140 15.96 27.90 11.80
C SER A 140 15.05 27.53 13.00
N THR A 141 15.63 26.69 13.87
CA THR A 141 15.97 27.01 15.29
C THR A 141 14.89 27.03 16.40
N SER A 142 14.78 25.86 17.06
CA SER A 142 14.72 25.68 18.54
C SER A 142 13.45 25.94 19.37
N SER A 143 13.42 25.22 20.51
CA SER A 143 12.67 25.45 21.77
C SER A 143 11.21 24.96 21.91
N SER A 144 11.05 23.96 22.80
CA SER A 144 9.91 23.83 23.72
C SER A 144 10.02 24.92 24.81
N PRO A 145 8.97 25.30 25.59
CA PRO A 145 8.29 24.37 26.52
C PRO A 145 6.77 24.57 26.81
N SER A 146 6.23 23.57 27.52
CA SER A 146 5.11 23.50 28.49
C SER A 146 4.17 24.69 28.78
N GLY A 147 2.88 24.41 29.03
CA GLY A 147 1.98 25.37 29.71
C GLY A 147 0.47 25.05 29.83
N THR A 148 0.10 24.02 30.60
CA THR A 148 -0.99 23.98 31.62
C THR A 148 -2.35 24.72 31.44
N ALA A 149 -3.47 23.99 31.72
CA ALA A 149 -4.78 24.47 32.27
C ALA A 149 -5.75 25.28 31.35
N ILE A 150 -7.09 25.33 31.54
CA ILE A 150 -8.08 24.64 32.41
C ILE A 150 -9.51 24.77 31.78
N THR A 151 -10.44 23.89 32.23
CA THR A 151 -11.93 23.80 32.11
C THR A 151 -12.78 25.04 31.68
N SER A 152 -14.06 24.99 31.25
CA SER A 152 -15.22 24.11 31.61
C SER A 152 -16.48 24.40 30.76
N SER A 153 -17.41 23.42 30.59
CA SER A 153 -18.89 23.56 30.37
C SER A 153 -19.37 24.31 29.09
N THR A 154 -20.42 23.99 28.33
CA THR A 154 -21.50 22.96 28.26
C THR A 154 -22.17 23.11 26.84
N ARG A 155 -23.19 22.38 26.32
CA ARG A 155 -24.22 21.45 26.84
C ARG A 155 -24.82 20.58 25.70
N ASP A 156 -25.69 19.62 26.05
CA ASP A 156 -26.80 18.93 25.35
C ASP A 156 -27.07 19.23 23.84
N THR A 157 -27.27 18.23 22.97
CA THR A 157 -28.52 17.41 22.93
C THR A 157 -28.29 16.00 22.32
N GLN A 158 -29.14 15.03 22.71
CA GLN A 158 -29.02 13.59 22.50
C GLN A 158 -29.41 13.08 21.09
N ALA A 159 -28.77 12.01 20.61
CA ALA A 159 -29.45 10.79 20.10
C ALA A 159 -28.47 9.59 19.96
N ASN A 160 -28.91 8.43 20.44
CA ASN A 160 -28.24 7.11 20.47
C ASN A 160 -27.42 6.68 19.23
N HIS A 161 -26.30 5.98 19.46
CA HIS A 161 -26.26 4.50 19.37
C HIS A 161 -24.88 3.96 19.85
N THR A 162 -24.80 3.56 21.12
CA THR A 162 -23.57 3.04 21.73
C THR A 162 -23.53 1.52 21.68
N LEU A 163 -22.50 0.95 21.03
CA LEU A 163 -22.16 -0.47 21.14
C LEU A 163 -21.70 -0.78 22.58
N PRO A 164 -22.08 -1.92 23.18
CA PRO A 164 -21.68 -2.25 24.54
C PRO A 164 -20.17 -2.52 24.61
N SER A 165 -19.47 -1.82 25.51
CA SER A 165 -18.08 -2.13 25.83
C SER A 165 -17.98 -3.55 26.42
N PRO A 166 -17.02 -4.39 25.98
CA PRO A 166 -16.79 -5.68 26.60
C PRO A 166 -16.32 -5.51 28.04
N THR A 167 -16.98 -6.22 28.95
CA THR A 167 -16.74 -6.16 30.39
C THR A 167 -15.41 -6.87 30.72
N SER A 168 -14.40 -6.14 31.19
CA SER A 168 -13.12 -6.74 31.62
C SER A 168 -13.33 -7.80 32.70
N PRO A 169 -12.98 -9.08 32.47
CA PRO A 169 -12.98 -10.10 33.52
C PRO A 169 -11.78 -9.91 34.46
N ALA A 170 -11.98 -10.23 35.73
CA ALA A 170 -11.02 -10.00 36.81
C ALA A 170 -9.59 -10.54 36.53
N GLN A 171 -8.59 -9.69 36.79
CA GLN A 171 -7.16 -10.01 36.68
C GLN A 171 -6.79 -11.25 37.51
N LYS A 172 -6.53 -12.38 36.85
CA LYS A 172 -6.01 -13.58 37.50
C LYS A 172 -4.48 -13.59 37.41
N LYS A 173 -3.83 -12.92 38.38
CA LYS A 173 -2.38 -12.78 38.47
C LYS A 173 -1.67 -14.14 38.55
N LEU A 174 -1.18 -14.63 37.41
CA LEU A 174 -0.35 -15.82 37.30
C LEU A 174 1.13 -15.42 37.36
N THR A 175 1.77 -15.66 38.50
CA THR A 175 3.20 -15.43 38.67
C THR A 175 4.01 -16.52 37.97
N LEU A 176 4.47 -16.28 36.75
CA LEU A 176 5.45 -17.15 36.08
C LEU A 176 6.87 -16.71 36.44
N SER A 177 7.58 -17.56 37.17
CA SER A 177 8.92 -17.28 37.71
C SER A 177 10.07 -17.97 36.96
N ASP A 178 9.88 -18.32 35.68
CA ASP A 178 10.89 -18.96 34.83
C ASP A 178 11.09 -18.19 33.51
N PRO A 179 12.31 -17.67 33.22
CA PRO A 179 12.58 -16.90 32.00
C PRO A 179 12.51 -17.73 30.71
N ALA A 180 12.71 -19.05 30.76
CA ALA A 180 12.59 -19.92 29.58
C ALA A 180 11.12 -20.06 29.16
N VAL A 181 10.21 -20.18 30.14
CA VAL A 181 8.77 -20.25 29.90
C VAL A 181 8.24 -18.90 29.39
N TYR A 182 8.72 -17.78 29.93
CA TYR A 182 8.38 -16.44 29.42
C TYR A 182 8.79 -16.25 27.95
N LEU A 183 10.01 -16.66 27.57
CA LEU A 183 10.46 -16.56 26.18
C LEU A 183 9.64 -17.46 25.24
N SER A 184 9.32 -18.70 25.66
CA SER A 184 8.49 -19.61 24.88
C SER A 184 7.05 -19.10 24.72
N SER A 185 6.46 -18.53 25.78
CA SER A 185 5.12 -17.93 25.75
C SER A 185 5.08 -16.71 24.81
N ARG A 186 6.13 -15.87 24.86
CA ARG A 186 6.29 -14.72 23.97
C ARG A 186 6.36 -15.15 22.50
N ILE A 187 7.19 -16.15 22.17
CA ILE A 187 7.29 -16.67 20.80
C ILE A 187 5.94 -17.23 20.34
N ALA A 188 5.23 -17.98 21.18
CA ALA A 188 3.91 -18.52 20.84
C ALA A 188 2.84 -17.44 20.62
N ALA A 189 2.84 -16.34 21.38
CA ALA A 189 1.92 -15.23 21.18
C ALA A 189 2.18 -14.47 19.88
N PHE A 190 3.46 -14.22 19.53
CA PHE A 190 3.82 -13.58 18.26
C PHE A 190 3.51 -14.48 17.05
N ASP A 191 3.81 -15.78 17.13
CA ASP A 191 3.46 -16.75 16.08
C ASP A 191 1.94 -16.86 15.88
N ALA A 192 1.15 -16.85 16.96
CA ALA A 192 -0.31 -16.79 16.87
C ALA A 192 -0.81 -15.50 16.18
N ALA A 193 -0.23 -14.34 16.51
CA ALA A 193 -0.57 -13.07 15.88
C ALA A 193 -0.22 -13.04 14.38
N THR A 194 0.97 -13.53 13.98
CA THR A 194 1.37 -13.62 12.57
C THR A 194 0.49 -14.58 11.78
N ARG A 195 0.08 -15.72 12.37
CA ARG A 195 -0.86 -16.64 11.71
C ARG A 195 -2.24 -16.02 11.51
N PHE A 196 -2.70 -15.21 12.47
CA PHE A 196 -3.97 -14.50 12.38
C PHE A 196 -3.96 -13.41 11.31
N ASP A 197 -2.86 -12.66 11.18
CA ASP A 197 -2.66 -11.67 10.11
C ASP A 197 -2.67 -12.31 8.70
N VAL A 198 -1.96 -13.43 8.53
CA VAL A 198 -2.01 -14.23 7.29
C VAL A 198 -3.43 -14.75 7.02
N LYS A 199 -4.14 -15.20 8.05
CA LYS A 199 -5.53 -15.65 7.94
C LYS A 199 -6.48 -14.51 7.52
N LEU A 200 -6.36 -13.32 8.10
CA LEU A 200 -7.11 -12.12 7.74
C LEU A 200 -6.88 -11.70 6.28
N SER A 201 -5.62 -11.64 5.83
CA SER A 201 -5.29 -11.30 4.44
C SER A 201 -5.87 -12.29 3.43
N GLY A 202 -5.94 -13.59 3.78
CA GLY A 202 -6.60 -14.62 2.97
C GLY A 202 -8.12 -14.48 2.88
N TYR A 203 -8.76 -13.74 3.79
CA TYR A 203 -10.21 -13.54 3.80
C TYR A 203 -10.70 -12.32 3.00
N SER A 204 -9.78 -11.59 2.34
CA SER A 204 -10.02 -10.38 1.53
C SER A 204 -11.40 -9.76 1.73
N MET A 205 -11.59 -9.11 2.88
CA MET A 205 -12.69 -8.16 3.03
C MET A 205 -12.38 -6.97 2.13
N ASP A 206 -12.69 -7.13 0.84
CA ASP A 206 -12.78 -6.09 -0.19
C ASP A 206 -13.94 -5.12 0.15
N LEU A 207 -13.85 -4.52 1.33
CA LEU A 207 -14.52 -3.28 1.69
C LEU A 207 -13.85 -2.15 0.90
N LYS A 208 -13.97 -2.20 -0.43
CA LYS A 208 -13.63 -1.10 -1.33
C LYS A 208 -14.45 0.11 -0.91
N PRO A 209 -13.85 1.17 -0.33
CA PRO A 209 -14.61 2.32 0.10
C PRO A 209 -14.88 3.17 -1.14
N ARG A 210 -16.05 2.97 -1.77
CA ARG A 210 -16.50 3.68 -2.98
C ARG A 210 -15.48 3.64 -4.13
N ASP A 211 -15.58 2.62 -4.97
CA ASP A 211 -15.33 2.86 -6.40
C ASP A 211 -16.30 4.00 -6.83
N ASP A 212 -15.82 5.00 -7.59
CA ASP A 212 -16.66 6.09 -8.11
C ASP A 212 -17.64 5.51 -9.14
N VAL A 213 -18.81 5.09 -8.68
CA VAL A 213 -19.91 4.66 -9.54
C VAL A 213 -20.41 5.89 -10.30
N ASP A 214 -20.39 5.83 -11.64
CA ASP A 214 -20.94 6.90 -12.47
C ASP A 214 -22.45 7.01 -12.23
N VAL A 215 -22.81 7.99 -11.40
CA VAL A 215 -24.19 8.31 -11.00
C VAL A 215 -25.11 8.53 -12.20
N ARG A 216 -24.55 8.94 -13.37
CA ARG A 216 -25.32 9.05 -14.62
C ARG A 216 -25.65 7.68 -15.19
N ALA A 217 -24.68 6.77 -15.27
CA ALA A 217 -24.90 5.40 -15.76
C ALA A 217 -25.88 4.63 -14.86
N GLU A 218 -25.80 4.82 -13.54
CA GLU A 218 -26.75 4.26 -12.57
C GLU A 218 -28.15 4.87 -12.74
N GLY A 219 -28.26 6.20 -12.89
CA GLY A 219 -29.53 6.88 -13.21
C GLY A 219 -30.17 6.40 -14.53
N GLU A 220 -29.37 6.19 -15.57
CA GLU A 220 -29.83 5.63 -16.85
C GLU A 220 -30.25 4.15 -16.75
N SER A 221 -29.68 3.40 -15.81
CA SER A 221 -30.12 2.03 -15.48
C SER A 221 -31.49 2.05 -14.80
N ILE A 222 -31.66 2.91 -13.79
CA ILE A 222 -32.93 3.08 -13.06
C ILE A 222 -34.05 3.55 -14.01
N VAL A 223 -33.79 4.49 -14.91
CA VAL A 223 -34.78 4.97 -15.90
C VAL A 223 -35.13 3.90 -16.93
N ARG A 224 -34.19 3.05 -17.34
CA ARG A 224 -34.47 1.89 -18.21
C ARG A 224 -35.36 0.87 -17.52
N MET A 225 -35.00 0.45 -16.30
CA MET A 225 -35.79 -0.46 -15.47
C MET A 225 -37.21 0.07 -15.22
N TRP A 226 -37.36 1.38 -14.98
CA TRP A 226 -38.68 2.00 -14.80
C TRP A 226 -39.53 2.00 -16.08
N LYS A 227 -38.91 2.18 -17.26
CA LYS A 227 -39.59 2.03 -18.56
C LYS A 227 -39.98 0.58 -18.88
N GLU A 228 -39.17 -0.39 -18.50
CA GLU A 228 -39.50 -1.82 -18.63
C GLU A 228 -40.68 -2.20 -17.73
N LEU A 229 -40.68 -1.75 -16.47
CA LEU A 229 -41.79 -1.91 -15.53
C LEU A 229 -43.08 -1.21 -15.99
N ALA A 230 -42.97 -0.06 -16.65
CA ALA A 230 -44.12 0.69 -17.16
C ALA A 230 -44.82 0.03 -18.37
N ASN A 231 -44.21 -0.97 -19.01
CA ASN A 231 -44.74 -1.58 -20.23
C ASN A 231 -44.66 -3.12 -20.19
N PRO A 232 -45.44 -3.79 -19.32
CA PRO A 232 -45.38 -5.24 -19.11
C PRO A 232 -45.91 -6.00 -20.34
N GLN A 233 -45.00 -6.46 -21.19
CA GLN A 233 -45.28 -7.36 -22.32
C GLN A 233 -44.35 -8.58 -22.33
N VAL A 234 -44.08 -9.14 -21.15
CA VAL A 234 -43.70 -10.56 -20.99
C VAL A 234 -44.42 -11.10 -19.76
N GLU A 235 -45.19 -12.16 -19.94
CA GLU A 235 -45.84 -12.90 -18.86
C GLU A 235 -44.81 -13.78 -18.13
N THR A 236 -44.10 -13.21 -17.17
CA THR A 236 -43.13 -13.95 -16.34
C THR A 236 -43.85 -14.75 -15.26
N GLN A 237 -43.98 -16.06 -15.47
CA GLN A 237 -44.34 -16.94 -14.35
C GLN A 237 -43.27 -16.85 -13.25
N PRO A 238 -43.65 -16.86 -11.95
CA PRO A 238 -42.70 -16.80 -10.86
C PRO A 238 -41.89 -18.09 -10.78
N SER A 239 -40.69 -18.08 -11.35
CA SER A 239 -39.78 -19.23 -11.31
C SER A 239 -39.20 -19.42 -9.91
N LYS A 240 -39.29 -20.64 -9.38
CA LYS A 240 -38.71 -21.07 -8.08
C LYS A 240 -37.23 -20.71 -7.91
N MET A 241 -36.49 -20.52 -9.01
CA MET A 241 -35.09 -20.10 -8.99
C MET A 241 -34.85 -18.81 -8.19
N GLN A 242 -35.79 -17.86 -8.15
CA GLN A 242 -35.56 -16.59 -7.44
C GLN A 242 -35.58 -16.74 -5.92
N SER A 243 -36.46 -17.58 -5.37
CA SER A 243 -36.47 -17.90 -3.94
C SER A 243 -35.23 -18.69 -3.52
N GLU A 244 -34.81 -19.67 -4.33
CA GLU A 244 -33.63 -20.49 -4.06
C GLU A 244 -32.32 -19.68 -4.17
N ALA A 245 -32.25 -18.73 -5.12
CA ALA A 245 -31.14 -17.78 -5.21
C ALA A 245 -31.09 -16.81 -4.02
N LEU A 246 -32.25 -16.37 -3.51
CA LEU A 246 -32.34 -15.51 -2.33
C LEU A 246 -31.95 -16.26 -1.06
N GLU A 247 -32.42 -17.49 -0.88
CA GLU A 247 -32.06 -18.38 0.24
C GLU A 247 -30.55 -18.66 0.24
N THR A 248 -29.99 -19.03 -0.92
CA THR A 248 -28.53 -19.20 -1.12
C THR A 248 -27.74 -17.91 -0.81
N ALA A 249 -28.28 -16.73 -1.13
CA ALA A 249 -27.63 -15.46 -0.81
C ALA A 249 -27.66 -15.16 0.71
N ILE A 250 -28.78 -15.44 1.38
CA ILE A 250 -28.93 -15.30 2.83
C ILE A 250 -27.97 -16.24 3.56
N ASP A 251 -27.87 -17.51 3.15
CA ASP A 251 -26.95 -18.47 3.75
C ASP A 251 -25.48 -18.06 3.62
N ARG A 252 -25.08 -17.53 2.46
CA ARG A 252 -23.73 -16.96 2.25
C ARG A 252 -23.46 -15.78 3.19
N GLN A 253 -24.44 -14.91 3.41
CA GLN A 253 -24.30 -13.80 4.35
C GLN A 253 -24.21 -14.29 5.80
N LEU A 254 -25.00 -15.31 6.19
CA LEU A 254 -24.94 -15.93 7.51
C LEU A 254 -23.59 -16.63 7.77
N GLU A 255 -23.04 -17.36 6.79
CA GLU A 255 -21.70 -17.94 6.89
C GLU A 255 -20.62 -16.86 7.03
N THR A 256 -20.73 -15.76 6.28
CA THR A 256 -19.82 -14.61 6.41
C THR A 256 -19.88 -14.01 7.82
N ILE A 257 -21.08 -13.86 8.39
CA ILE A 257 -21.26 -13.33 9.76
C ILE A 257 -20.69 -14.30 10.81
N LYS A 258 -20.89 -15.62 10.66
CA LYS A 258 -20.29 -16.64 11.55
C LYS A 258 -18.76 -16.60 11.49
N MET A 259 -18.20 -16.48 10.29
CA MET A 259 -16.76 -16.37 10.05
C MET A 259 -16.16 -15.14 10.72
N VAL A 260 -16.78 -13.97 10.57
CA VAL A 260 -16.36 -12.72 11.24
C VAL A 260 -16.40 -12.87 12.76
N ARG A 261 -17.45 -13.49 13.31
CA ARG A 261 -17.53 -13.75 14.76
C ARG A 261 -16.38 -14.63 15.26
N ALA A 262 -16.05 -15.70 14.54
CA ALA A 262 -14.93 -16.57 14.90
C ALA A 262 -13.57 -15.85 14.82
N LEU A 263 -13.39 -14.90 13.89
CA LEU A 263 -12.19 -14.06 13.81
C LEU A 263 -12.10 -13.07 14.99
N LEU A 264 -13.22 -12.54 15.47
CA LEU A 264 -13.26 -11.70 16.68
C LEU A 264 -12.90 -12.51 17.93
N ASP A 265 -13.50 -13.69 18.10
CA ASP A 265 -13.19 -14.59 19.23
C ASP A 265 -11.70 -15.02 19.25
N GLU A 266 -11.09 -15.22 18.07
CA GLU A 266 -9.66 -15.54 17.92
C GLU A 266 -8.75 -14.32 18.20
N ASN A 267 -9.15 -13.13 17.77
CA ASN A 267 -8.45 -11.88 18.04
C ASN A 267 -8.42 -11.55 19.55
N ASP A 268 -9.55 -11.67 20.24
CA ASP A 268 -9.63 -11.42 21.69
C ASP A 268 -8.71 -12.36 22.48
N GLY A 269 -8.64 -13.64 22.07
CA GLY A 269 -7.71 -14.62 22.62
C GLY A 269 -6.23 -14.45 22.21
N ILE A 270 -5.91 -13.56 21.28
CA ILE A 270 -4.54 -13.10 20.98
C ILE A 270 -4.21 -11.87 21.83
N ILE A 271 -5.16 -10.93 21.98
CA ILE A 271 -5.03 -9.76 22.84
C ILE A 271 -4.74 -10.18 24.28
N GLU A 272 -5.52 -11.12 24.85
CA GLU A 272 -5.29 -11.63 26.22
C GLU A 272 -3.86 -12.18 26.41
N LYS A 273 -3.33 -12.90 25.42
CA LYS A 273 -1.96 -13.45 25.45
C LYS A 273 -0.89 -12.36 25.35
N LEU A 274 -1.14 -11.29 24.60
CA LEU A 274 -0.22 -10.17 24.47
C LEU A 274 -0.23 -9.29 25.73
N GLU A 275 -1.39 -9.03 26.31
CA GLU A 275 -1.53 -8.29 27.59
C GLU A 275 -0.87 -9.04 28.76
N ALA A 276 -0.97 -10.37 28.78
CA ALA A 276 -0.29 -11.23 29.76
C ALA A 276 1.24 -11.28 29.63
N LEU A 277 1.82 -10.74 28.54
CA LEU A 277 3.27 -10.59 28.36
C LEU A 277 3.77 -9.17 28.71
N VAL A 278 2.86 -8.22 28.92
CA VAL A 278 3.15 -6.81 29.25
C VAL A 278 2.86 -6.51 30.74
N SER A 279 2.06 -7.35 31.40
CA SER A 279 1.68 -7.26 32.82
C SER A 279 2.64 -7.96 33.79
#